data_AF-A0A3N9WTH5-F1
#
_entry.id   AF-A0A3N9WTH5-F1
#
_cell.length_a   1.000
_cell.length_b   1.000
_cell.length_c   1.000
_cell.angle_alpha   90.00
_cell.angle_beta   90.00
_cell.angle_gamma   90.00
#
_symmetry.space_group_name_H-M   'P 1'
#
loop_
_entity.id
_entity.type
_entity.pdbx_description
1 polymer ?
#
loop_
_entity_poly.entity_id
_entity_poly.type
_entity_poly.pdbx_seq_one_letter_code
_entity_poly.pdbx_strand_id
1 'polypeptide(L)'
;MIKPDLIDYVRTMIQGDYAANESVGARLDAEGWDGFPRFLAALFFVAVDRRFGETADRAGVIRFVADLRAQYDGGPEIGAEDAESLILSTIDPSLDYAISQEMIGRIQAATVQKIFTDEALADAELEALLTEAAQLASRN
;
A
#
# COMPACT_ATOMS: atom_id res chain seq x y z
N MET A 1 -14.54 -12.14 1.90
CA MET A 1 -13.35 -12.93 1.53
C MET A 1 -12.67 -12.19 0.40
N ILE A 2 -11.38 -11.87 0.55
CA ILE A 2 -10.60 -11.22 -0.52
C ILE A 2 -10.35 -12.24 -1.63
N LYS A 3 -10.56 -11.83 -2.89
CA LYS A 3 -10.37 -12.69 -4.06
C LYS A 3 -8.85 -12.96 -4.26
N PRO A 4 -8.44 -14.17 -4.63
CA PRO A 4 -7.04 -14.49 -4.94
C PRO A 4 -6.45 -13.54 -6.00
N ASP A 5 -7.22 -13.19 -7.03
CA ASP A 5 -6.78 -12.28 -8.09
C ASP A 5 -6.39 -10.88 -7.58
N LEU A 6 -6.97 -10.40 -6.48
CA LEU A 6 -6.54 -9.13 -5.86
C LEU A 6 -5.16 -9.25 -5.22
N ILE A 7 -4.87 -10.40 -4.61
CA ILE A 7 -3.56 -10.71 -4.04
C ILE A 7 -2.52 -10.83 -5.16
N ASP A 8 -2.86 -11.57 -6.22
CA ASP A 8 -2.00 -11.77 -7.39
C ASP A 8 -1.71 -10.44 -8.12
N TYR A 9 -2.70 -9.56 -8.20
CA TYR A 9 -2.52 -8.23 -8.78
C TYR A 9 -1.48 -7.44 -8.00
N VAL A 10 -1.62 -7.34 -6.68
CA VAL A 10 -0.67 -6.56 -5.88
C VAL A 10 0.72 -7.20 -5.88
N ARG A 11 0.82 -8.53 -5.81
CA ARG A 11 2.09 -9.26 -5.90
C ARG A 11 2.86 -8.94 -7.18
N THR A 12 2.19 -9.12 -8.33
CA THR A 12 2.81 -8.90 -9.66
C THR A 12 3.24 -7.45 -9.85
N MET A 13 2.46 -6.49 -9.33
CA MET A 13 2.82 -5.08 -9.32
C MET A 13 4.10 -4.82 -8.51
N ILE A 14 4.21 -5.39 -7.30
CA ILE A 14 5.39 -5.21 -6.42
C ILE A 14 6.64 -5.87 -7.01
N GLN A 15 6.49 -7.05 -7.60
CA GLN A 15 7.59 -7.76 -8.26
C GLN A 15 8.01 -7.11 -9.60
N GLY A 16 7.26 -6.12 -10.09
CA GLY A 16 7.51 -5.48 -11.37
C GLY A 16 7.20 -6.38 -12.58
N ASP A 17 6.41 -7.45 -12.39
CA ASP A 17 5.92 -8.29 -13.49
C ASP A 17 4.68 -7.63 -14.11
N TYR A 18 4.91 -6.54 -14.85
CA TYR A 18 3.85 -5.73 -15.45
C TYR A 18 2.99 -6.52 -16.44
N ALA A 19 3.57 -7.47 -17.17
CA ALA A 19 2.82 -8.30 -18.12
C ALA A 19 1.86 -9.24 -17.40
N ALA A 20 2.30 -9.88 -16.32
CA ALA A 20 1.40 -10.68 -15.48
C ALA A 20 0.36 -9.79 -14.77
N ASN A 21 0.77 -8.61 -14.31
CA ASN A 21 -0.11 -7.66 -13.64
C ASN A 21 -1.26 -7.20 -14.55
N GLU A 22 -0.96 -6.85 -15.80
CA GLU A 22 -1.98 -6.51 -16.82
C GLU A 22 -2.95 -7.66 -17.06
N SER A 23 -2.45 -8.90 -17.14
CA SER A 23 -3.29 -10.08 -17.33
C SER A 23 -4.23 -10.32 -16.14
N VAL A 24 -3.76 -10.10 -14.91
CA VAL A 24 -4.59 -10.18 -13.70
C VAL A 24 -5.61 -9.04 -13.67
N GLY A 25 -5.17 -7.82 -14.00
CA GLY A 25 -6.04 -6.64 -14.08
C GLY A 25 -7.20 -6.83 -15.06
N ALA A 26 -6.93 -7.39 -16.25
CA ALA A 26 -7.97 -7.68 -17.24
C ALA A 26 -9.02 -8.69 -16.75
N ARG A 27 -8.63 -9.66 -15.90
CA ARG A 27 -9.60 -10.56 -15.25
C ARG A 27 -10.42 -9.84 -14.20
N LEU A 28 -9.78 -8.99 -13.39
CA LEU A 28 -10.48 -8.16 -12.40
C LEU A 28 -11.44 -7.16 -13.03
N ASP A 29 -11.14 -6.62 -14.22
CA ASP A 29 -12.06 -5.78 -14.98
C ASP A 29 -13.31 -6.54 -15.43
N ALA A 30 -13.19 -7.83 -15.74
CA ALA A 30 -14.31 -8.68 -16.11
C ALA A 30 -15.11 -9.17 -14.89
N GLU A 31 -14.44 -9.46 -13.77
CA GLU A 31 -15.03 -10.11 -12.58
C GLU A 31 -15.38 -9.14 -11.44
N GLY A 32 -14.90 -7.91 -11.51
CA GLY A 32 -15.09 -6.86 -10.52
C GLY A 32 -13.97 -6.77 -9.47
N TRP A 33 -13.69 -5.53 -9.08
CA TRP A 33 -12.67 -5.11 -8.10
C TRP A 33 -13.18 -5.11 -6.65
N ASP A 34 -14.28 -5.81 -6.36
CA ASP A 34 -14.91 -5.81 -5.04
C ASP A 34 -13.93 -6.22 -3.93
N GLY A 35 -13.81 -5.37 -2.92
CA GLY A 35 -12.91 -5.58 -1.79
C GLY A 35 -11.49 -5.08 -1.99
N PHE A 36 -11.12 -4.61 -3.20
CA PHE A 36 -9.78 -4.08 -3.44
C PHE A 36 -9.43 -2.87 -2.56
N PRO A 37 -10.28 -1.83 -2.40
CA PRO A 37 -9.94 -0.71 -1.52
C PRO A 37 -9.70 -1.14 -0.06
N ARG A 38 -10.48 -2.12 0.42
CA ARG A 38 -10.32 -2.66 1.79
C ARG A 38 -9.04 -3.47 1.93
N PHE A 39 -8.72 -4.28 0.92
CA PHE A 39 -7.48 -5.05 0.89
C PHE A 39 -6.25 -4.14 0.83
N LEU A 40 -6.26 -3.11 -0.04
CA LEU A 40 -5.18 -2.14 -0.16
C LEU A 40 -4.99 -1.34 1.13
N ALA A 41 -6.08 -0.91 1.78
CA ALA A 41 -6.01 -0.24 3.07
C ALA A 41 -5.42 -1.14 4.18
N ALA A 42 -5.82 -2.41 4.23
CA ALA A 42 -5.26 -3.38 5.17
C ALA A 42 -3.77 -3.65 4.91
N LEU A 43 -3.38 -3.77 3.64
CA LEU A 43 -1.98 -3.96 3.25
C LEU A 43 -1.13 -2.75 3.57
N PHE A 44 -1.64 -1.54 3.33
CA PHE A 44 -1.00 -0.30 3.73
C PHE A 44 -0.77 -0.25 5.24
N PHE A 45 -1.79 -0.60 6.04
CA PHE A 45 -1.65 -0.64 7.50
C PHE A 45 -0.54 -1.61 7.94
N VAL A 46 -0.56 -2.85 7.44
CA VAL A 46 0.47 -3.87 7.76
C VAL A 46 1.87 -3.41 7.33
N ALA A 47 1.99 -2.82 6.14
CA ALA A 47 3.28 -2.33 5.63
C ALA A 47 3.83 -1.17 6.47
N VAL A 48 2.98 -0.20 6.83
CA VAL A 48 3.38 0.95 7.66
C VAL A 48 3.73 0.52 9.09
N ASP A 49 2.93 -0.35 9.70
CA ASP A 49 3.22 -0.89 11.03
C ASP A 49 4.55 -1.66 11.04
N ARG A 50 4.81 -2.47 10.01
CA ARG A 50 6.11 -3.16 9.85
C ARG A 50 7.28 -2.17 9.72
N ARG A 51 7.11 -1.12 8.90
CA ARG A 51 8.19 -0.19 8.55
C ARG A 51 8.57 0.76 9.68
N PHE A 52 7.57 1.24 10.42
CA PHE A 52 7.73 2.29 11.43
C PHE A 52 7.50 1.80 12.86
N GLY A 53 6.55 0.88 13.06
CA GLY A 53 6.22 0.23 14.33
C GLY A 53 6.10 1.19 15.52
N GLU A 54 6.44 0.70 16.71
CA GLU A 54 6.48 1.50 17.95
C GLU A 54 7.53 2.61 17.95
N THR A 55 8.45 2.59 16.99
CA THR A 55 9.57 3.55 16.88
C THR A 55 9.28 4.71 15.92
N ALA A 56 8.04 4.81 15.44
CA ALA A 56 7.65 5.81 14.47
C ALA A 56 7.92 7.23 15.00
N ASP A 57 8.81 7.96 14.33
CA ASP A 57 8.99 9.39 14.55
C ASP A 57 8.56 10.19 13.31
N ARG A 58 8.06 11.40 13.56
CA ARG A 58 7.55 12.27 12.50
C ARG A 58 8.63 12.59 11.46
N ALA A 59 9.87 12.73 11.90
CA ALA A 59 11.01 13.01 11.03
C ALA A 59 11.29 11.86 10.05
N GLY A 60 11.15 10.61 10.51
CA GLY A 60 11.26 9.41 9.70
C GLY A 60 10.20 9.34 8.62
N VAL A 61 8.95 9.65 8.96
CA VAL A 61 7.84 9.70 7.99
C VAL A 61 8.08 10.78 6.92
N ILE A 62 8.46 12.00 7.31
CA ILE A 62 8.76 13.09 6.37
C ILE A 62 9.86 12.67 5.38
N ARG A 63 10.96 12.10 5.88
CA ARG A 63 12.06 11.62 5.03
C ARG A 63 11.61 10.51 4.09
N PHE A 64 10.83 9.55 4.60
CA PHE A 64 10.28 8.48 3.79
C PHE A 64 9.40 9.02 2.65
N VAL A 65 8.51 9.98 2.94
CA VAL A 65 7.64 10.59 1.93
C VAL A 65 8.43 11.42 0.92
N ALA A 66 9.47 12.13 1.35
CA ALA A 66 10.37 12.83 0.45
C ALA A 66 11.03 11.86 -0.56
N ASP A 67 11.56 10.73 -0.05
CA ASP A 67 12.17 9.70 -0.89
C ASP A 67 11.15 9.02 -1.82
N LEU A 68 9.94 8.76 -1.32
CA LEU A 68 8.82 8.21 -2.11
C LEU A 68 8.49 9.09 -3.29
N ARG A 69 8.30 10.39 -3.05
CA ARG A 69 7.93 11.35 -4.09
C ARG A 69 9.05 11.54 -5.12
N ALA A 70 10.30 11.28 -4.75
CA ALA A 70 11.44 11.38 -5.65
C ALA A 70 11.60 10.15 -6.57
N GLN A 71 11.16 8.97 -6.12
CA GLN A 71 11.41 7.69 -6.80
C GLN A 71 10.18 7.11 -7.50
N TYR A 72 8.97 7.45 -7.03
CA TYR A 72 7.72 6.93 -7.55
C TYR A 72 7.29 7.69 -8.80
N ASP A 73 6.87 6.97 -9.84
CA ASP A 73 6.27 7.58 -11.02
C ASP A 73 4.90 8.18 -10.67
N GLY A 74 4.71 9.48 -10.93
CA GLY A 74 3.58 10.26 -10.38
C GLY A 74 3.80 10.75 -8.93
N GLY A 75 4.99 10.56 -8.36
CA GLY A 75 5.37 11.08 -7.04
C GLY A 75 5.15 12.59 -6.84
N PRO A 76 5.40 13.47 -7.83
CA PRO A 76 5.08 14.90 -7.73
C PRO A 76 3.59 15.22 -7.54
N GLU A 77 2.69 14.33 -7.98
CA GLU A 77 1.23 14.48 -7.83
C GLU A 77 0.76 14.11 -6.42
N ILE A 78 1.57 13.36 -5.67
CA ILE A 78 1.32 13.04 -4.27
C ILE A 78 1.74 14.25 -3.43
N GLY A 79 0.77 14.86 -2.76
CA GLY A 79 1.03 15.90 -1.76
C GLY A 79 1.85 15.32 -0.60
N ALA A 80 2.94 16.00 -0.21
CA ALA A 80 3.75 15.53 0.93
C ALA A 80 2.93 15.48 2.22
N GLU A 81 2.24 16.57 2.54
CA GLU A 81 1.45 16.67 3.77
C GLU A 81 0.32 15.63 3.81
N ASP A 82 -0.32 15.35 2.66
CA ASP A 82 -1.33 14.31 2.55
C ASP A 82 -0.75 12.92 2.83
N ALA A 83 0.38 12.59 2.20
CA ALA A 83 1.04 11.29 2.40
C ALA A 83 1.55 11.12 3.83
N GLU A 84 2.19 12.14 4.38
CA GLU A 84 2.67 12.17 5.76
C GLU A 84 1.51 12.01 6.75
N SER A 85 0.42 12.75 6.56
CA SER A 85 -0.74 12.69 7.46
C SER A 85 -1.43 11.33 7.39
N LEU A 86 -1.55 10.73 6.19
CA LEU A 86 -2.13 9.41 6.04
C LEU A 86 -1.28 8.33 6.73
N ILE A 87 0.04 8.35 6.55
CA ILE A 87 0.95 7.41 7.22
C ILE A 87 0.93 7.62 8.74
N LEU A 88 0.97 8.87 9.21
CA LEU A 88 0.91 9.15 10.65
C LEU A 88 -0.42 8.70 11.27
N SER A 89 -1.53 8.76 10.52
CA SER A 89 -2.85 8.33 11.02
C SER A 89 -2.95 6.83 11.34
N THR A 90 -2.08 6.00 10.74
CA THR A 90 -2.05 4.57 11.10
C THR A 90 -1.32 4.33 12.42
N ILE A 91 -0.45 5.26 12.82
CA ILE A 91 0.34 5.21 14.05
C ILE A 91 -0.44 5.89 15.18
N ASP A 92 -1.03 7.05 14.91
CA ASP A 92 -1.88 7.80 15.83
C ASP A 92 -3.28 7.96 15.23
N PRO A 93 -4.24 7.09 15.61
CA PRO A 93 -5.61 7.14 15.12
C PRO A 93 -6.39 8.41 15.47
N SER A 94 -5.85 9.28 16.34
CA SER A 94 -6.48 10.57 16.66
C SER A 94 -6.22 11.65 15.61
N LEU A 95 -5.33 11.39 14.64
CA LEU A 95 -5.03 12.31 13.56
C LEU A 95 -6.06 12.20 12.43
N ASP A 96 -6.77 13.30 12.21
CA ASP A 96 -7.63 13.46 11.05
C ASP A 96 -6.83 13.88 9.81
N TYR A 97 -7.34 13.51 8.64
CA TYR A 97 -6.83 13.95 7.34
C TYR A 97 -8.00 14.26 6.39
N ALA A 98 -7.79 15.24 5.51
CA ALA A 98 -8.79 15.70 4.54
C ALA A 98 -8.35 15.37 3.11
N ILE A 99 -8.26 14.07 2.79
CA ILE A 99 -7.72 13.56 1.52
C ILE A 99 -8.86 12.92 0.71
N SER A 100 -8.85 13.11 -0.62
CA SER A 100 -9.82 12.45 -1.49
C SER A 100 -9.58 10.93 -1.53
N GLN A 101 -10.63 10.13 -1.78
CA GLN A 101 -10.52 8.67 -1.86
C GLN A 101 -9.54 8.21 -2.95
N GLU A 102 -9.53 8.91 -4.08
CA GLU A 102 -8.57 8.66 -5.17
C GLU A 102 -7.12 8.87 -4.70
N MET A 103 -6.86 9.97 -4.00
CA MET A 103 -5.52 10.28 -3.51
C MET A 103 -5.10 9.34 -2.37
N ILE A 104 -6.03 8.92 -1.51
CA ILE A 104 -5.79 7.88 -0.49
C ILE A 104 -5.29 6.60 -1.16
N GLY A 105 -6.01 6.09 -2.16
CA GLY A 105 -5.62 4.87 -2.87
C GLY A 105 -4.23 4.99 -3.53
N ARG A 106 -3.94 6.15 -4.12
CA ARG A 106 -2.63 6.44 -4.73
C ARG A 106 -1.49 6.46 -3.71
N ILE A 107 -1.68 7.15 -2.58
CA ILE A 107 -0.69 7.20 -1.49
C ILE A 107 -0.47 5.80 -0.93
N GLN A 108 -1.53 5.03 -0.72
CA GLN A 108 -1.44 3.67 -0.20
C GLN A 108 -0.63 2.76 -1.14
N ALA A 109 -0.96 2.76 -2.45
CA ALA A 109 -0.24 1.97 -3.44
C ALA A 109 1.25 2.35 -3.52
N ALA A 110 1.55 3.65 -3.60
CA ALA A 110 2.93 4.15 -3.65
C ALA A 110 3.72 3.78 -2.38
N THR A 111 3.10 3.91 -1.21
CA THR A 111 3.74 3.60 0.08
C THR A 111 4.05 2.12 0.20
N VAL A 112 3.08 1.26 -0.12
CA VAL A 112 3.25 -0.21 -0.12
C VAL A 112 4.38 -0.60 -1.07
N GLN A 113 4.36 -0.09 -2.31
CA GLN A 113 5.39 -0.39 -3.30
C GLN A 113 6.78 0.04 -2.81
N LYS A 114 6.90 1.26 -2.25
CA LYS A 114 8.19 1.75 -1.73
C LYS A 114 8.71 0.89 -0.59
N ILE A 115 7.88 0.57 0.41
CA ILE A 115 8.31 -0.22 1.57
C ILE A 115 8.85 -1.57 1.11
N PHE A 116 8.15 -2.25 0.22
CA PHE A 116 8.58 -3.57 -0.25
C PHE A 116 9.78 -3.51 -1.18
N THR A 117 9.91 -2.45 -1.97
CA THR A 117 11.12 -2.23 -2.80
C THR A 117 12.34 -1.94 -1.94
N ASP A 118 12.21 -1.07 -0.93
CA ASP A 118 13.31 -0.69 -0.02
C ASP A 118 13.77 -1.87 0.85
N GLU A 119 12.84 -2.73 1.28
CA GLU A 119 13.14 -3.89 2.12
C GLU A 119 13.68 -5.10 1.32
N ALA A 120 13.55 -5.09 -0.01
CA ALA A 120 13.95 -6.21 -0.89
C ALA A 120 13.46 -7.57 -0.37
N LEU A 121 12.18 -7.63 0.00
CA LEU A 121 11.57 -8.79 0.65
C LEU A 121 11.73 -10.05 -0.19
N ALA A 122 12.01 -11.17 0.48
CA ALA A 122 11.94 -12.47 -0.17
C ALA A 122 10.48 -12.79 -0.55
N ASP A 123 10.27 -13.55 -1.63
CA ASP A 123 8.93 -13.91 -2.10
C ASP A 123 8.06 -14.50 -0.99
N ALA A 124 8.62 -15.36 -0.13
CA ALA A 124 7.88 -15.97 0.97
C ALA A 124 7.42 -14.95 2.04
N GLU A 125 8.19 -13.88 2.26
CA GLU A 125 7.80 -12.80 3.18
C GLU A 125 6.71 -11.92 2.58
N LEU A 126 6.83 -11.62 1.27
CA LEU A 126 5.78 -10.92 0.53
C LEU A 126 4.45 -11.70 0.57
N GLU A 127 4.48 -13.01 0.32
CA GLU A 127 3.29 -13.87 0.43
C GLU A 127 2.63 -13.81 1.81
N ALA A 128 3.46 -13.85 2.86
CA ALA A 128 2.99 -13.82 4.23
C ALA A 128 2.26 -12.49 4.53
N LEU A 129 2.83 -11.37 4.11
CA LEU A 129 2.23 -10.03 4.30
C LEU A 129 0.94 -9.86 3.50
N LEU A 130 0.92 -10.32 2.25
CA LEU A 130 -0.30 -10.26 1.43
C LEU A 130 -1.41 -11.12 2.02
N THR A 131 -1.07 -12.30 2.54
CA THR A 131 -2.01 -13.19 3.21
C THR A 131 -2.54 -12.57 4.50
N GLU A 132 -1.68 -11.95 5.30
CA GLU A 132 -2.06 -11.25 6.52
C GLU A 132 -3.04 -10.10 6.22
N ALA A 133 -2.71 -9.25 5.25
CA ALA A 133 -3.57 -8.16 4.81
C ALA A 133 -4.93 -8.65 4.31
N ALA A 134 -4.96 -9.75 3.54
CA ALA A 134 -6.20 -10.36 3.05
C ALA A 134 -7.08 -10.91 4.19
N GLN A 135 -6.47 -11.48 5.22
CA GLN A 135 -7.17 -11.92 6.42
C GLN A 135 -7.74 -10.74 7.21
N LEU A 136 -6.94 -9.68 7.41
CA LEU A 136 -7.37 -8.47 8.11
C LEU A 136 -8.54 -7.80 7.39
N ALA A 137 -8.45 -7.67 6.06
CA ALA A 137 -9.51 -7.13 5.22
C ALA A 137 -10.77 -8.01 5.16
N SER A 138 -10.69 -9.29 5.53
CA SER A 138 -11.86 -10.18 5.60
C SER A 138 -12.56 -10.15 6.96
N ARG A 139 -11.92 -9.61 8.01
CA ARG A 139 -12.45 -9.54 9.38
C ARG A 139 -13.22 -8.25 9.67
N ASN A 140 -12.91 -7.19 8.94
CA ASN A 140 -13.63 -5.90 8.93
C ASN A 140 -14.48 -5.77 7.66
#